data_AF-A0A158DX87-F1
#
_entry.id   AF-A0A158DX87-F1
#
_cell.length_a   1.000
_cell.length_b   1.000
_cell.length_c   1.000
_cell.angle_alpha   90.00
_cell.angle_beta   90.00
_cell.angle_gamma   90.00
#
_symmetry.space_group_name_H-M   'P 1'
#
loop_
_entity.id
_entity.type
_entity.pdbx_description
1 polymer ?
#
loop_
_entity_poly.entity_id
_entity_poly.type
_entity_poly.pdbx_seq_one_letter_code
_entity_poly.pdbx_strand_id
1 'polypeptide(L)'
;MSAPAYVYTISCVAKMLGEPEEWLEELASVNLQPEDGRLGVIDDFDVPPDEIVSVTAFTDAGIEALKELVADVKRGDSGTREDAE
;
A
#
# COMPACT_ATOMS: atom_id res chain seq x y z
N MET A 1 -13.23 17.60 6.65
CA MET A 1 -12.44 17.05 5.52
C MET A 1 -11.09 17.73 5.55
N SER A 2 -10.06 17.03 6.05
CA SER A 2 -8.69 17.50 5.90
C SER A 2 -8.22 17.00 4.55
N ALA A 3 -7.98 17.91 3.61
CA ALA A 3 -7.30 17.51 2.38
C ALA A 3 -5.89 17.04 2.78
N PRO A 4 -5.46 15.84 2.35
CA PRO A 4 -4.11 15.39 2.64
C PRO A 4 -3.12 16.39 2.03
N ALA A 5 -2.30 17.01 2.88
CA ALA A 5 -1.32 18.00 2.45
C ALA A 5 -0.09 17.34 1.81
N TYR A 6 0.12 16.05 2.09
CA TYR A 6 1.27 15.27 1.65
C TYR A 6 0.85 13.85 1.29
N VAL A 7 1.62 13.25 0.38
CA VAL A 7 1.56 11.84 0.03
C VAL A 7 2.96 11.26 0.23
N TYR A 8 3.01 10.00 0.65
CA TYR A 8 4.24 9.27 0.92
C TYR A 8 4.37 8.14 -0.09
N THR A 9 5.50 8.06 -0.77
CA THR A 9 5.76 6.96 -1.71
C THR A 9 5.84 5.64 -0.96
N ILE A 10 5.58 4.54 -1.66
CA ILE A 10 5.66 3.20 -1.12
C ILE A 10 7.02 2.91 -0.47
N SER A 11 8.11 3.40 -1.05
CA SER A 11 9.46 3.26 -0.47
C SER A 11 9.61 3.98 0.87
N CYS A 12 8.90 5.10 1.08
CA CYS A 12 8.87 5.78 2.37
C CYS A 12 8.05 4.97 3.39
N VAL A 13 6.88 4.47 2.98
CA VAL A 13 5.97 3.70 3.83
C VAL A 13 6.58 2.36 4.23
N ALA A 14 7.28 1.67 3.32
CA ALA A 14 8.05 0.47 3.59
C ALA A 14 9.10 0.67 4.68
N LYS A 15 9.87 1.76 4.62
CA LYS A 15 10.83 2.11 5.67
C LYS A 15 10.15 2.42 7.01
N MET A 16 8.96 3.02 6.99
CA MET A 16 8.19 3.31 8.20
C MET A 16 7.61 2.06 8.86
N LEU A 17 7.14 1.10 8.06
CA LEU A 17 6.56 -0.16 8.51
C LEU A 17 7.62 -1.22 8.82
N GLY A 18 8.82 -1.10 8.23
CA GLY A 18 9.86 -2.13 8.27
C GLY A 18 9.54 -3.34 7.38
N GLU A 19 8.68 -3.15 6.39
CA GLU A 19 8.17 -4.21 5.51
C GLU A 19 8.67 -4.01 4.07
N PRO A 20 8.77 -5.08 3.27
CA PRO A 20 9.24 -4.97 1.89
C PRO A 20 8.26 -4.21 0.98
N GLU A 21 8.80 -3.33 0.13
CA GLU A 21 8.03 -2.48 -0.80
C GLU A 21 7.11 -3.30 -1.70
N GLU A 22 7.64 -4.35 -2.33
CA GLU A 22 6.91 -5.27 -3.19
C GLU A 22 5.70 -5.92 -2.48
N TRP A 23 5.86 -6.26 -1.20
CA TRP A 23 4.78 -6.90 -0.45
C TRP A 23 3.68 -5.92 -0.08
N LEU A 24 4.06 -4.70 0.34
CA LEU A 24 3.11 -3.62 0.58
C LEU A 24 2.39 -3.20 -0.70
N GLU A 25 3.06 -3.27 -1.84
CA GLU A 25 2.49 -2.93 -3.14
C GLU A 25 1.40 -3.91 -3.54
N GLU A 26 1.68 -5.20 -3.40
CA GLU A 26 0.70 -6.26 -3.66
C GLU A 26 -0.49 -6.15 -2.69
N LEU A 27 -0.22 -5.95 -1.40
CA LEU A 27 -1.26 -5.79 -0.38
C LEU A 27 -2.17 -4.60 -0.66
N ALA A 28 -1.58 -3.44 -0.96
CA ALA A 28 -2.30 -2.25 -1.34
C ALA A 28 -3.02 -2.43 -2.68
N SER A 29 -2.43 -3.18 -3.61
CA SER A 29 -3.01 -3.41 -4.93
C SER A 29 -4.32 -4.19 -4.87
N VAL A 30 -4.38 -5.16 -3.97
CA VAL A 30 -5.53 -6.05 -3.80
C VAL A 30 -6.59 -5.44 -2.88
N ASN A 31 -6.19 -4.71 -1.84
CA ASN A 31 -7.10 -4.29 -0.77
C ASN A 31 -7.39 -2.78 -0.70
N LEU A 32 -6.58 -1.90 -1.30
CA LEU A 32 -6.76 -0.45 -1.21
C LEU A 32 -7.18 0.15 -2.55
N GLN A 33 -8.26 0.94 -2.51
CA GLN A 33 -8.74 1.73 -3.63
C GLN A 33 -8.21 3.16 -3.57
N PRO A 34 -8.39 3.97 -4.64
CA PRO A 34 -8.03 5.38 -4.62
C PRO A 34 -8.72 6.18 -3.52
N GLU A 35 -9.94 5.78 -3.17
CA GLU A 35 -10.75 6.40 -2.11
C GLU A 35 -10.18 6.14 -0.71
N ASP A 36 -9.51 5.00 -0.52
CA ASP A 36 -8.80 4.66 0.73
C ASP A 36 -7.47 5.41 0.85
N GLY A 37 -7.08 6.19 -0.16
CA GLY A 37 -5.89 7.02 -0.13
C GLY A 37 -4.66 6.39 -0.78
N ARG A 38 -4.84 5.39 -1.65
CA ARG A 38 -3.81 4.86 -2.56
C ARG A 38 -3.79 5.66 -3.87
N LEU A 39 -2.66 6.24 -4.22
CA LEU A 39 -2.49 7.07 -5.41
C LEU A 39 -1.34 6.58 -6.26
N GLY A 40 -1.50 6.61 -7.58
CA GLY A 40 -0.39 6.41 -8.52
C GLY A 40 0.26 7.75 -8.84
N VAL A 41 1.55 7.89 -8.55
CA VAL A 41 2.35 9.06 -8.91
C VAL A 41 3.04 8.77 -10.24
N ILE A 42 2.74 9.57 -11.25
CA ILE A 42 3.42 9.51 -12.54
C ILE A 42 4.55 10.54 -12.51
N ASP A 43 5.80 10.06 -12.48
CA ASP A 43 6.99 10.92 -12.43
C ASP A 43 7.37 11.41 -13.84
N ASP A 44 7.18 10.57 -14.85
CA ASP A 44 7.51 10.86 -16.25
C ASP A 44 6.33 10.52 -17.17
N PHE A 45 5.97 11.46 -18.05
CA PHE A 45 4.89 11.33 -19.03
C PHE A 45 5.43 11.35 -20.49
N ASP A 46 6.74 11.45 -20.68
CA ASP A 46 7.44 11.45 -21.97
C ASP A 46 7.86 10.02 -22.39
N VAL A 47 7.38 9.01 -21.67
CA VAL A 47 7.51 7.60 -22.03
C VAL A 47 6.26 7.11 -22.76
N PRO A 48 6.38 6.16 -23.70
CA PRO A 48 5.23 5.58 -24.39
C PRO A 48 4.22 5.02 -23.36
N PRO A 49 2.91 5.04 -23.69
CA PRO A 49 1.84 4.70 -22.74
C PRO A 49 1.96 3.30 -22.11
N ASP A 50 2.64 2.37 -22.79
CA ASP A 50 2.92 1.02 -22.30
C ASP A 50 4.11 0.95 -21.31
N GLU A 51 4.88 2.02 -21.16
CA GLU A 51 6.06 2.12 -20.29
C GLU A 51 5.91 3.18 -19.18
N ILE A 52 4.70 3.72 -18.97
CA ILE A 52 4.45 4.65 -17.87
C ILE A 52 4.64 3.90 -16.54
N VAL A 53 5.79 4.11 -15.90
CA VAL A 53 6.09 3.58 -14.57
C VAL A 53 5.47 4.53 -13.55
N SER A 54 4.29 4.17 -13.04
CA SER A 54 3.68 4.88 -11.91
C SER A 54 4.23 4.36 -10.58
N VAL A 55 4.66 5.25 -9.70
CA VAL A 55 5.07 4.91 -8.34
C VAL A 55 3.85 4.95 -7.42
N THR A 56 3.57 3.85 -6.72
CA THR A 56 2.50 3.80 -5.73
C THR A 56 2.84 4.72 -4.54
N ALA A 57 1.89 5.57 -4.15
CA ALA A 57 1.97 6.47 -3.00
C ALA A 57 0.70 6.42 -2.15
N PHE A 58 0.82 6.84 -0.90
CA PHE A 58 -0.23 6.76 0.10
C PHE A 58 -0.40 8.11 0.81
N THR A 59 -1.65 8.47 1.08
CA THR A 59 -1.98 9.55 2.03
C THR A 59 -1.85 9.05 3.47
N ASP A 60 -1.89 9.94 4.46
CA ASP A 60 -1.91 9.53 5.88
C ASP A 60 -3.02 8.49 6.17
N ALA A 61 -4.23 8.69 5.62
CA ALA A 61 -5.34 7.74 5.75
C ALA A 61 -5.03 6.39 5.09
N GLY A 62 -4.42 6.40 3.90
CA GLY A 62 -4.02 5.17 3.21
C GLY A 62 -2.93 4.41 3.96
N ILE A 63 -2.03 5.11 4.66
CA ILE A 63 -1.01 4.48 5.51
C ILE A 63 -1.66 3.83 6.73
N GLU A 64 -2.65 4.48 7.36
CA GLU A 64 -3.38 3.87 8.47
C GLU A 64 -4.15 2.63 8.02
N ALA A 65 -4.86 2.69 6.90
CA ALA A 65 -5.54 1.52 6.33
C ALA A 65 -4.55 0.39 5.97
N LEU A 66 -3.41 0.72 5.37
CA LEU A 66 -2.36 -0.25 5.06
C LEU A 66 -1.77 -0.89 6.33
N LYS A 67 -1.57 -0.10 7.40
CA LYS A 67 -1.11 -0.62 8.70
C LYS A 67 -2.09 -1.65 9.27
N GLU A 68 -3.39 -1.36 9.23
CA GLU A 68 -4.42 -2.28 9.69
C GLU A 68 -4.43 -3.56 8.84
N LEU A 69 -4.34 -3.44 7.51
CA LEU A 69 -4.24 -4.60 6.60
C LEU A 69 -3.00 -5.45 6.87
N VAL A 70 -1.83 -4.84 7.04
CA VAL A 70 -0.59 -5.53 7.38
C VAL A 70 -0.73 -6.27 8.70
N ALA A 71 -1.35 -5.64 9.71
CA ALA A 71 -1.60 -6.27 10.99
C ALA A 71 -2.60 -7.43 10.88
N ASP A 72 -3.66 -7.28 10.08
CA ASP A 72 -4.68 -8.29 9.86
C ASP A 72 -4.11 -9.50 9.10
N VAL A 73 -3.33 -9.29 8.03
CA VAL A 73 -2.63 -10.35 7.30
C VAL A 73 -1.64 -11.08 8.21
N LYS A 74 -0.84 -10.36 9.00
CA LYS A 74 0.08 -10.98 9.98
C LYS A 74 -0.66 -11.77 11.05
N ARG A 75 -1.87 -11.36 11.41
CA ARG A 75 -2.73 -12.08 12.37
C ARG A 75 -3.40 -13.29 11.72
N GLY A 76 -3.85 -13.18 10.47
CA GLY A 76 -4.47 -14.25 9.68
C GLY A 76 -3.50 -15.35 9.27
N ASP A 77 -2.22 -15.01 9.05
CA ASP A 77 -1.15 -16.00 8.78
C ASP A 77 -0.91 -16.92 9.99
N SER A 78 -1.24 -16.46 11.21
CA SER A 78 -1.20 -17.30 12.42
C SER A 78 -2.43 -18.20 12.63
N GLY A 79 -3.41 -18.18 11.73
CA GLY A 79 -4.73 -18.79 11.92
C GLY A 79 -5.03 -20.10 11.18
N THR A 80 -4.05 -20.77 10.56
CA THR A 80 -4.32 -22.05 9.86
C THR A 80 -3.43 -23.19 10.33
N ARG A 81 -3.73 -23.77 11.50
CA ARG A 81 -3.79 -25.22 11.75
C ARG A 81 -4.03 -25.54 13.23
N GLU A 82 -5.22 -25.25 13.74
CA GLU A 82 -5.75 -25.97 14.91
C GLU A 82 -7.25 -26.19 14.72
N ASP A 83 -7.62 -27.03 13.76
CA ASP A 83 -8.85 -27.80 13.86
C ASP A 83 -8.45 -29.26 13.59
N ALA A 84 -8.17 -29.96 14.69
CA ALA A 84 -8.18 -31.40 14.75
C ALA A 84 -9.63 -31.85 14.86
N GLU A 85 -10.03 -32.84 14.06
CA GLU A 85 -10.80 -34.03 14.45
C GLU A 85 -10.86 -35.04 13.30
#